data_AF-A0A944AG65-F1
#
_entry.id   AF-A0A944AG65-F1
#
_cell.length_a   1.000
_cell.length_b   1.000
_cell.length_c   1.000
_cell.angle_alpha   90.00
_cell.angle_beta   90.00
_cell.angle_gamma   90.00
#
_symmetry.space_group_name_H-M   'P 1'
#
loop_
_entity.id
_entity.type
_entity.pdbx_description
1 polymer ?
#
loop_
_entity_poly.entity_id
_entity_poly.type
_entity_poly.pdbx_seq_one_letter_code
_entity_poly.pdbx_strand_id
1 'polypeptide(L)'
;MKKILTLACGLLLAAVSCNKNVISGTSEGMGVLSIDMSFSGETRAALSEDQILQTAKVNIYKADFSGLVRSYTYSAMPSPMYLAADSYRVDVIAGEAVAETPAVASWENRSYKGSKAFEITAGNVTSVEVLAGVSNAVSSVSFDPSIAENFGEGYTFTIGLDANDAATQLVYDASKSGAEGYFIISGIEEPSFSWNFSGTLAKDASPFSQSGTISGLEAGKLYRLNLKYTIKDGDLNFTLSVDYSTDVVDDTIIFEPVSTGLASSAAYEIWAGHATVHADVDASEYAGATVQFAYSSDGASWTTVDAVNDAEGSWSATLTGLTGSTAYTYRLVINGEQVGDEKSFTTDAATRIPNGSFEYASLVSGQSYYKFYDPNCGVEEGQTMFWGSGNGEGSEGVNGSANMGIVITTIDTSDKADGNQSVCAKSSSMVGILAAGNIFTGQFAGLVGTSGGKVNFGRPWTTRPTALKLWCKYSTGKMNIIKNFPEGVSLTSSDYDRAEIKFAIGTWNYKTYGGTKDSPVHVNTTDASTFVDYTTDASTVAYGNLVIYNDGYSVNAGEKVSATTSGWLEYVIPLDFHDLKTWPTHIVVSCAASQYGDYFSGCDSSKLWVDKVELVYE
;
A
#
# COMPACT_ATOMS: atom_id res chain seq x y z
N MET A 1 29.29 -19.30 55.06
CA MET A 1 29.44 -17.90 55.53
C MET A 1 30.45 -17.16 54.67
N LYS A 2 29.99 -16.25 53.81
CA LYS A 2 30.65 -14.98 53.48
C LYS A 2 29.69 -14.21 52.58
N LYS A 3 29.25 -13.05 53.08
CA LYS A 3 28.34 -12.10 52.43
C LYS A 3 29.03 -11.51 51.20
N ILE A 4 28.32 -11.40 50.08
CA ILE A 4 28.71 -10.52 48.98
C ILE A 4 27.60 -9.49 48.81
N LEU A 5 28.03 -8.23 48.94
CA LEU A 5 27.26 -7.00 48.89
C LEU A 5 26.59 -6.85 47.52
N THR A 6 25.30 -6.57 47.53
CA THR A 6 24.57 -5.95 46.43
C THR A 6 25.13 -4.53 46.24
N LEU A 7 25.89 -4.30 45.16
CA LEU A 7 26.31 -2.96 44.76
C LEU A 7 25.20 -2.38 43.90
N ALA A 8 24.29 -1.62 44.53
CA ALA A 8 23.38 -0.73 43.84
C ALA A 8 24.23 0.38 43.19
N CYS A 9 24.45 0.28 41.88
CA CYS A 9 25.08 1.35 41.13
C CYS A 9 24.02 2.44 40.92
N GLY A 10 24.08 3.47 41.76
CA GLY A 10 23.22 4.62 41.66
C GLY A 10 23.41 5.33 40.31
N LEU A 11 22.32 5.53 39.59
CA LEU A 11 22.23 6.56 38.57
C LEU A 11 22.59 7.89 39.22
N LEU A 12 23.81 8.37 38.97
CA LEU A 12 24.12 9.78 39.10
C LEU A 12 23.33 10.49 37.98
N LEU A 13 22.16 11.00 38.37
CA LEU A 13 21.53 12.14 37.72
C LEU A 13 22.52 13.31 37.77
N ALA A 14 23.39 13.40 36.77
CA ALA A 14 23.99 14.67 36.40
C ALA A 14 22.86 15.53 35.87
N ALA A 15 22.25 16.29 36.78
CA ALA A 15 21.33 17.36 36.47
C ALA A 15 22.03 18.39 35.59
N VAL A 16 21.98 18.18 34.27
CA VAL A 16 22.08 19.28 33.31
C VAL A 16 20.78 20.04 33.45
N SER A 17 20.77 20.95 34.41
CA SER A 17 20.01 22.20 34.44
C SER A 17 19.04 22.34 33.27
N CYS A 18 17.74 22.15 33.54
CA CYS A 18 16.66 22.77 32.79
C CYS A 18 16.82 24.30 32.83
N ASN A 19 17.71 24.84 32.02
CA ASN A 19 17.60 26.23 31.62
C ASN A 19 16.55 26.26 30.53
N LYS A 20 15.36 26.78 30.87
CA LYS A 20 14.48 27.46 29.92
C LYS A 20 15.24 28.65 29.32
N ASN A 21 16.21 28.39 28.47
CA ASN A 21 16.61 29.36 27.47
C ASN A 21 15.66 29.14 26.31
N VAL A 22 14.60 29.97 26.28
CA VAL A 22 13.98 30.32 25.00
C VAL A 22 15.13 30.72 24.10
N ILE A 23 15.41 29.93 23.08
CA ILE A 23 16.41 30.29 22.06
C ILE A 23 15.77 31.43 21.26
N SER A 24 16.00 32.66 21.73
CA SER A 24 15.67 33.89 21.02
C SER A 24 16.45 33.89 19.72
N GLY A 25 15.74 33.61 18.61
CA GLY A 25 16.33 33.50 17.27
C GLY A 25 15.77 32.36 16.41
N THR A 26 14.85 31.53 16.91
CA THR A 26 14.17 30.52 16.08
C THR A 26 13.18 31.17 15.12
N SER A 27 13.33 30.89 13.83
CA SER A 27 12.29 31.17 12.83
C SER A 27 10.99 30.48 13.25
N GLU A 28 9.86 31.18 13.11
CA GLU A 28 8.53 30.65 13.44
C GLU A 28 8.35 29.23 12.87
N GLY A 29 8.07 28.25 13.75
CA GLY A 29 7.78 26.86 13.35
C GLY A 29 8.89 25.81 13.55
N MET A 30 10.07 26.15 14.10
CA MET A 30 11.17 25.19 14.30
C MET A 30 11.35 24.76 15.77
N GLY A 31 11.72 23.48 15.99
CA GLY A 31 12.15 22.91 17.27
C GLY A 31 13.60 22.39 17.22
N VAL A 32 14.16 22.01 18.37
CA VAL A 32 15.53 21.48 18.49
C VAL A 32 15.50 19.98 18.72
N LEU A 33 16.35 19.23 18.02
CA LEU A 33 16.55 17.79 18.19
C LEU A 33 17.89 17.50 18.89
N SER A 34 17.86 16.60 19.87
CA SER A 34 19.02 15.92 20.46
C SER A 34 18.84 14.42 20.26
N ILE A 35 19.88 13.72 19.82
CA ILE A 35 19.86 12.25 19.66
C ILE A 35 20.96 11.67 20.55
N ASP A 36 20.56 10.72 21.38
CA ASP A 36 21.46 9.88 22.17
C ASP A 36 21.39 8.45 21.62
N MET A 37 22.52 7.78 21.49
CA MET A 37 22.58 6.43 20.92
C MET A 37 23.23 5.46 21.90
N SER A 38 22.67 4.25 21.97
CA SER A 38 23.21 3.14 22.74
C SER A 38 23.17 1.85 21.93
N PHE A 39 24.06 0.90 22.21
CA PHE A 39 24.11 -0.38 21.52
C PHE A 39 23.77 -1.53 22.46
N SER A 40 23.14 -2.59 21.94
CA SER A 40 22.81 -3.78 22.72
C SER A 40 24.05 -4.67 22.95
N GLY A 41 24.29 -5.07 24.21
CA GLY A 41 25.26 -6.09 24.61
C GLY A 41 26.65 -5.57 25.02
N GLU A 42 27.43 -6.37 25.76
CA GLU A 42 28.86 -6.07 25.98
C GLU A 42 29.57 -6.10 24.62
N THR A 43 30.13 -4.97 24.20
CA THR A 43 30.89 -4.88 22.94
C THR A 43 32.14 -5.75 23.04
N ARG A 44 32.05 -7.03 22.64
CA ARG A 44 33.22 -7.86 22.28
C ARG A 44 33.77 -7.47 20.89
N ALA A 45 33.54 -6.22 20.47
CA ALA A 45 33.94 -5.72 19.17
C ALA A 45 35.44 -5.38 19.18
N ALA A 46 36.07 -5.46 18.01
CA ALA A 46 37.41 -4.91 17.77
C ALA A 46 37.48 -3.37 17.97
N LEU A 47 36.31 -2.71 18.06
CA LEU A 47 36.14 -1.26 18.28
C LEU A 47 35.43 -1.01 19.62
N SER A 48 35.85 0.00 20.37
CA SER A 48 35.12 0.45 21.55
C SER A 48 33.77 1.08 21.16
N GLU A 49 32.82 1.12 22.10
CA GLU A 49 31.52 1.77 21.88
C GLU A 49 31.68 3.22 21.38
N ASP A 50 32.65 3.97 21.90
CA ASP A 50 32.99 5.32 21.43
C ASP A 50 33.43 5.37 19.97
N GLN A 51 34.18 4.37 19.49
CA GLN A 51 34.62 4.29 18.10
C GLN A 51 33.45 3.94 17.17
N ILE A 52 32.54 3.06 17.62
CA ILE A 52 31.31 2.72 16.89
C ILE A 52 30.40 3.95 16.80
N LEU A 53 30.25 4.70 17.90
CA LEU A 53 29.52 5.97 17.92
C LEU A 53 30.12 6.98 16.94
N GLN A 54 31.45 7.14 16.89
CA GLN A 54 32.09 8.15 16.06
C GLN A 54 31.87 7.95 14.55
N THR A 55 31.68 6.71 14.10
CA THR A 55 31.50 6.37 12.68
C THR A 55 30.05 6.11 12.28
N ALA A 56 29.14 5.98 13.26
CA ALA A 56 27.72 5.74 13.03
C ALA A 56 27.10 6.76 12.06
N LYS A 57 26.33 6.25 11.10
CA LYS A 57 25.53 7.06 10.18
C LYS A 57 24.12 7.23 10.75
N VAL A 58 23.68 8.48 10.82
CA VAL A 58 22.38 8.87 11.34
C VAL A 58 21.61 9.54 10.21
N ASN A 59 20.48 8.94 9.85
CA ASN A 59 19.56 9.44 8.83
C ASN A 59 18.25 9.83 9.48
N ILE A 60 17.74 11.00 9.17
CA ILE A 60 16.45 11.49 9.67
C ILE A 60 15.50 11.58 8.49
N TYR A 61 14.36 10.91 8.58
CA TYR A 61 13.31 10.87 7.58
C TYR A 61 12.05 11.54 8.12
N LYS A 62 11.15 11.94 7.22
CA LYS A 62 9.76 12.18 7.58
C LYS A 62 9.10 10.87 8.02
N ALA A 63 8.19 10.93 8.99
CA ALA A 63 7.55 9.73 9.54
C ALA A 63 6.70 8.96 8.52
N ASP A 64 6.22 9.64 7.48
CA ASP A 64 5.47 9.08 6.35
C ASP A 64 6.36 8.52 5.23
N PHE A 65 7.68 8.47 5.44
CA PHE A 65 8.69 8.04 4.45
C PHE A 65 8.73 8.87 3.16
N SER A 66 8.10 10.05 3.12
CA SER A 66 8.08 10.93 1.94
C SER A 66 9.46 11.46 1.54
N GLY A 67 10.47 11.35 2.41
CA GLY A 67 11.85 11.62 2.03
C GLY A 67 12.85 11.68 3.19
N LEU A 68 14.13 11.56 2.83
CA LEU A 68 15.27 11.81 3.71
C LEU A 68 15.39 13.32 3.97
N VAL A 69 15.38 13.70 5.24
CA VAL A 69 15.46 15.10 5.69
C VAL A 69 16.90 15.50 5.91
N ARG A 70 17.69 14.69 6.64
CA ARG A 70 19.10 14.94 6.96
C ARG A 70 19.88 13.63 7.07
N SER A 71 21.18 13.68 6.77
CA SER A 71 22.11 12.56 6.95
C SER A 71 23.43 13.07 7.54
N TYR A 72 23.92 12.38 8.56
CA TYR A 72 25.15 12.74 9.29
C TYR A 72 25.99 11.51 9.58
N THR A 73 27.30 11.73 9.74
CA THR A 73 28.10 10.89 10.66
C THR A 73 27.88 11.46 12.06
N TYR A 74 27.65 10.62 13.06
CA TYR A 74 27.30 11.06 14.42
C TYR A 74 28.34 12.03 15.02
N SER A 75 29.64 11.77 14.81
CA SER A 75 30.73 12.67 15.25
C SER A 75 30.71 14.06 14.59
N ALA A 76 30.05 14.21 13.44
CA ALA A 76 29.91 15.46 12.70
C ALA A 76 28.50 16.06 12.84
N MET A 77 27.66 15.51 13.73
CA MET A 77 26.29 15.97 13.91
C MET A 77 26.27 17.35 14.60
N PRO A 78 25.53 18.33 14.05
CA PRO A 78 25.47 19.66 14.64
C PRO A 78 24.70 19.64 15.97
N SER A 79 25.22 20.35 16.97
CA SER A 79 24.52 20.65 18.22
C SER A 79 24.50 22.17 18.47
N PRO A 80 23.32 22.82 18.49
CA PRO A 80 21.96 22.27 18.37
C PRO A 80 21.54 21.94 16.92
N MET A 81 20.65 20.96 16.74
CA MET A 81 20.03 20.64 15.45
C MET A 81 18.59 21.17 15.38
N TYR A 82 18.27 21.96 14.35
CA TYR A 82 16.92 22.51 14.15
C TYR A 82 16.12 21.76 13.09
N LEU A 83 14.88 21.41 13.41
CA LEU A 83 13.91 20.79 12.51
C LEU A 83 12.57 21.53 12.58
N ALA A 84 11.80 21.50 11.50
CA ALA A 84 10.45 22.04 11.50
C ALA A 84 9.56 21.19 12.42
N ALA A 85 8.50 21.78 12.97
CA ALA A 85 7.54 21.03 13.76
C ALA A 85 6.80 20.02 12.87
N ASP A 86 7.06 18.72 13.09
CA ASP A 86 6.49 17.61 12.32
C ASP A 86 6.85 16.27 12.98
N SER A 87 6.32 15.16 12.44
CA SER A 87 6.71 13.79 12.79
C SER A 87 7.87 13.29 11.92
N TYR A 88 8.83 12.64 12.57
CA TYR A 88 10.07 12.17 11.97
C TYR A 88 10.41 10.74 12.44
N ARG A 89 11.37 10.13 11.75
CA ARG A 89 12.01 8.87 12.13
C ARG A 89 13.52 9.03 11.99
N VAL A 90 14.27 8.58 12.99
CA VAL A 90 15.73 8.47 12.91
C VAL A 90 16.10 7.02 12.68
N ASP A 91 16.97 6.79 11.72
CA ASP A 91 17.60 5.50 11.46
C ASP A 91 19.11 5.62 11.67
N VAL A 92 19.65 4.66 12.39
CA VAL A 92 21.08 4.57 12.71
C VAL A 92 21.62 3.29 12.11
N ILE A 93 22.77 3.38 11.47
CA ILE A 93 23.60 2.24 11.09
C ILE A 93 25.03 2.48 11.54
N ALA A 94 25.64 1.49 12.19
CA ALA A 94 26.96 1.61 12.79
C ALA A 94 27.75 0.30 12.73
N GLY A 95 29.03 0.35 13.11
CA GLY A 95 29.93 -0.80 13.09
C GLY A 95 30.46 -1.09 11.69
N GLU A 96 30.62 -2.37 11.37
CA GLU A 96 31.29 -2.81 10.14
C GLU A 96 30.57 -2.37 8.86
N ALA A 97 29.23 -2.34 8.88
CA ALA A 97 28.41 -1.94 7.73
C ALA A 97 28.61 -0.50 7.26
N VAL A 98 29.29 0.34 8.05
CA VAL A 98 29.64 1.73 7.67
C VAL A 98 31.14 1.95 7.50
N ALA A 99 31.96 0.91 7.57
CA ALA A 99 33.38 0.99 7.27
C ALA A 99 33.60 1.38 5.79
N GLU A 100 34.74 1.99 5.47
CA GLU A 100 35.08 2.35 4.09
C GLU A 100 35.18 1.12 3.18
N THR A 101 35.64 0.00 3.74
CA THR A 101 35.71 -1.31 3.08
C THR A 101 35.14 -2.38 4.02
N PRO A 102 33.81 -2.57 4.07
CA PRO A 102 33.18 -3.51 4.99
C PRO A 102 33.63 -4.95 4.73
N ALA A 103 34.06 -5.65 5.76
CA ALA A 103 34.19 -7.10 5.72
C ALA A 103 32.78 -7.71 5.77
N VAL A 104 32.35 -8.27 4.64
CA VAL A 104 31.02 -8.89 4.50
C VAL A 104 30.85 -10.08 5.44
N ALA A 105 31.93 -10.81 5.71
CA ALA A 105 31.99 -11.89 6.69
C ALA A 105 33.16 -11.67 7.66
N SER A 106 32.90 -11.76 8.97
CA SER A 106 33.92 -11.51 10.00
C SER A 106 33.68 -12.33 11.27
N TRP A 107 34.76 -12.72 11.95
CA TRP A 107 34.68 -13.36 13.27
C TRP A 107 34.50 -12.37 14.42
N GLU A 108 34.77 -11.09 14.18
CA GLU A 108 34.90 -10.09 15.25
C GLU A 108 34.07 -8.83 14.98
N ASN A 109 33.84 -8.50 13.71
CA ASN A 109 33.24 -7.22 13.33
C ASN A 109 31.72 -7.33 13.26
N ARG A 110 31.06 -6.54 14.11
CA ARG A 110 29.60 -6.44 14.17
C ARG A 110 29.11 -5.17 13.49
N SER A 111 27.90 -5.23 12.97
CA SER A 111 27.11 -4.13 12.46
C SER A 111 25.87 -3.95 13.32
N TYR A 112 25.43 -2.72 13.44
CA TYR A 112 24.29 -2.38 14.27
C TYR A 112 23.31 -1.52 13.49
N LYS A 113 22.01 -1.74 13.71
CA LYS A 113 20.94 -0.91 13.19
C LYS A 113 19.94 -0.59 14.28
N GLY A 114 19.45 0.64 14.28
CA GLY A 114 18.43 1.11 15.20
C GLY A 114 17.50 2.09 14.50
N SER A 115 16.25 2.15 14.95
CA SER A 115 15.30 3.12 14.42
C SER A 115 14.33 3.57 15.49
N LYS A 116 13.96 4.86 15.46
CA LYS A 116 12.96 5.40 16.38
C LYS A 116 12.17 6.53 15.74
N ALA A 117 10.84 6.47 15.85
CA ALA A 117 9.96 7.57 15.52
C ALA A 117 9.97 8.63 16.63
N PHE A 118 9.85 9.91 16.26
CA PHE A 118 9.78 11.03 17.19
C PHE A 118 9.02 12.21 16.57
N GLU A 119 8.60 13.16 17.40
CA GLU A 119 7.87 14.35 16.97
C GLU A 119 8.62 15.61 17.41
N ILE A 120 8.77 16.58 16.51
CA ILE A 120 9.35 17.89 16.82
C ILE A 120 8.22 18.87 17.08
N THR A 121 8.27 19.53 18.24
CA THR A 121 7.39 20.66 18.55
C THR A 121 8.15 21.97 18.47
N ALA A 122 7.57 22.99 17.83
CA ALA A 122 8.18 24.30 17.71
C ALA A 122 8.52 24.91 19.09
N GLY A 123 9.72 25.47 19.23
CA GLY A 123 10.19 26.10 20.46
C GLY A 123 10.64 25.14 21.59
N ASN A 124 10.51 23.82 21.41
CA ASN A 124 10.92 22.81 22.39
C ASN A 124 12.18 22.05 21.95
N VAL A 125 12.86 21.45 22.93
CA VAL A 125 13.93 20.47 22.70
C VAL A 125 13.32 19.08 22.78
N THR A 126 13.54 18.26 21.76
CA THR A 126 13.14 16.85 21.70
C THR A 126 14.40 15.99 21.82
N SER A 127 14.44 15.13 22.83
CA SER A 127 15.53 14.16 23.02
C SER A 127 15.08 12.77 22.58
N VAL A 128 15.87 12.11 21.74
CA VAL A 128 15.55 10.80 21.15
C VAL A 128 16.68 9.83 21.47
N GLU A 129 16.37 8.83 22.30
CA GLU A 129 17.30 7.72 22.59
C GLU A 129 17.08 6.58 21.60
N VAL A 130 18.07 6.28 20.75
CA VAL A 130 18.01 5.19 19.77
C VAL A 130 18.84 4.01 20.27
N LEU A 131 18.18 2.88 20.50
CA LEU A 131 18.84 1.61 20.74
C LEU A 131 19.15 0.93 19.40
N ALA A 132 20.42 0.71 19.10
CA ALA A 132 20.86 0.00 17.90
C ALA A 132 21.25 -1.45 18.26
N GLY A 133 20.49 -2.40 17.71
CA GLY A 133 20.71 -3.83 17.86
C GLY A 133 21.68 -4.39 16.82
N VAL A 134 22.27 -5.55 17.07
CA VAL A 134 23.10 -6.26 16.07
C VAL A 134 22.27 -6.52 14.81
N SER A 135 22.80 -6.15 13.65
CA SER A 135 22.10 -6.28 12.36
C SER A 135 22.73 -7.30 11.42
N ASN A 136 23.69 -8.09 11.90
CA ASN A 136 24.29 -9.17 11.12
C ASN A 136 23.38 -10.40 11.13
N ALA A 137 23.43 -11.20 10.07
CA ALA A 137 23.14 -12.63 10.21
C ALA A 137 24.35 -13.27 10.89
N VAL A 138 24.14 -14.05 11.95
CA VAL A 138 25.24 -14.61 12.75
C VAL A 138 25.24 -16.13 12.61
N SER A 139 26.33 -16.77 12.22
CA SER A 139 26.45 -18.23 12.26
C SER A 139 27.19 -18.69 13.51
N SER A 140 26.88 -19.89 14.01
CA SER A 140 27.68 -20.59 15.01
C SER A 140 27.65 -22.08 14.70
N VAL A 141 28.78 -22.63 14.24
CA VAL A 141 28.85 -24.02 13.81
C VAL A 141 29.56 -24.84 14.87
N SER A 142 28.90 -25.84 15.43
CA SER A 142 29.47 -26.78 16.39
C SER A 142 29.61 -28.17 15.78
N PHE A 143 30.66 -28.88 16.14
CA PHE A 143 30.90 -30.26 15.72
C PHE A 143 30.61 -31.21 16.87
N ASP A 144 29.63 -32.10 16.70
CA ASP A 144 29.37 -33.20 17.62
C ASP A 144 30.58 -34.16 17.65
N PRO A 145 30.86 -34.83 18.78
CA PRO A 145 31.96 -35.79 18.88
C PRO A 145 31.98 -36.84 17.76
N SER A 146 30.82 -37.23 17.23
CA SER A 146 30.71 -38.15 16.10
C SER A 146 31.48 -37.71 14.85
N ILE A 147 31.68 -36.40 14.62
CA ILE A 147 32.46 -35.92 13.47
C ILE A 147 33.93 -36.29 13.65
N ALA A 148 34.52 -36.01 14.81
CA ALA A 148 35.91 -36.36 15.10
C ALA A 148 36.13 -37.89 15.17
N GLU A 149 35.11 -38.66 15.54
CA GLU A 149 35.16 -40.13 15.56
C GLU A 149 35.12 -40.76 14.16
N ASN A 150 34.53 -40.08 13.17
CA ASN A 150 34.26 -40.64 11.84
C ASN A 150 35.05 -39.99 10.70
N PHE A 151 35.74 -38.87 10.94
CA PHE A 151 36.57 -38.17 9.96
C PHE A 151 38.02 -38.02 10.43
N GLY A 152 38.96 -38.02 9.48
CA GLY A 152 40.36 -37.66 9.74
C GLY A 152 40.52 -36.20 10.12
N GLU A 153 41.68 -35.85 10.70
CA GLU A 153 42.02 -34.46 11.01
C GLU A 153 41.95 -33.58 9.75
N GLY A 154 41.49 -32.33 9.90
CA GLY A 154 41.40 -31.36 8.81
C GLY A 154 40.05 -31.27 8.09
N TYR A 155 38.96 -31.75 8.70
CA TYR A 155 37.61 -31.45 8.22
C TYR A 155 37.27 -29.97 8.39
N THR A 156 36.48 -29.42 7.48
CA THR A 156 36.05 -28.03 7.49
C THR A 156 34.57 -27.90 7.17
N PHE A 157 33.97 -26.82 7.68
CA PHE A 157 32.64 -26.37 7.31
C PHE A 157 32.71 -24.90 6.88
N THR A 158 32.59 -24.66 5.58
CA THR A 158 32.55 -23.32 5.00
C THR A 158 31.11 -22.85 4.93
N ILE A 159 30.84 -21.61 5.36
CA ILE A 159 29.52 -20.97 5.26
C ILE A 159 29.68 -19.52 4.81
N GLY A 160 28.84 -19.06 3.89
CA GLY A 160 28.87 -17.67 3.42
C GLY A 160 27.66 -17.28 2.59
N LEU A 161 27.58 -16.00 2.22
CA LEU A 161 26.45 -15.46 1.47
C LEU A 161 26.51 -15.81 -0.03
N ASP A 162 27.70 -16.03 -0.57
CA ASP A 162 27.92 -16.54 -1.92
C ASP A 162 28.94 -17.70 -1.87
N ALA A 163 28.56 -18.86 -2.41
CA ALA A 163 29.42 -20.05 -2.48
C ALA A 163 30.70 -19.84 -3.30
N ASN A 164 30.74 -18.82 -4.17
CA ASN A 164 31.84 -18.54 -5.09
C ASN A 164 32.69 -17.34 -4.68
N ASP A 165 32.33 -16.63 -3.60
CA ASP A 165 33.08 -15.47 -3.11
C ASP A 165 33.61 -15.71 -1.69
N ALA A 166 34.91 -15.97 -1.61
CA ALA A 166 35.62 -16.19 -0.35
C ALA A 166 35.57 -14.98 0.60
N ALA A 167 35.34 -13.75 0.10
CA ALA A 167 35.20 -12.56 0.94
C ALA A 167 33.89 -12.56 1.75
N THR A 168 32.92 -13.39 1.37
CA THR A 168 31.62 -13.52 2.03
C THR A 168 31.51 -14.80 2.88
N GLN A 169 32.62 -15.52 3.06
CA GLN A 169 32.64 -16.85 3.69
C GLN A 169 33.48 -16.87 4.97
N LEU A 170 33.06 -17.71 5.90
CA LEU A 170 33.83 -18.14 7.06
C LEU A 170 34.03 -19.65 7.04
N VAL A 171 35.22 -20.09 7.47
CA VAL A 171 35.58 -21.50 7.54
C VAL A 171 35.68 -21.93 9.00
N TYR A 172 34.79 -22.83 9.38
CA TYR A 172 34.78 -23.49 10.68
C TYR A 172 35.62 -24.76 10.62
N ASP A 173 36.57 -24.88 11.53
CA ASP A 173 37.29 -26.10 11.86
C ASP A 173 37.05 -26.46 13.33
N ALA A 174 37.70 -27.53 13.81
CA ALA A 174 37.58 -27.96 15.21
C ALA A 174 37.92 -26.83 16.22
N SER A 175 38.82 -25.89 15.88
CA SER A 175 39.22 -24.78 16.76
C SER A 175 38.21 -23.64 16.79
N LYS A 176 37.38 -23.52 15.76
CA LYS A 176 36.30 -22.52 15.61
C LYS A 176 34.92 -23.08 15.97
N SER A 177 34.85 -24.32 16.45
CA SER A 177 33.60 -24.94 16.91
C SER A 177 32.88 -24.05 17.95
N GLY A 178 31.64 -23.69 17.66
CA GLY A 178 30.78 -22.84 18.49
C GLY A 178 31.07 -21.34 18.40
N ALA A 179 32.07 -20.89 17.63
CA ALA A 179 32.38 -19.47 17.47
C ALA A 179 31.29 -18.74 16.67
N GLU A 180 31.03 -17.48 17.01
CA GLU A 180 30.09 -16.63 16.26
C GLU A 180 30.79 -15.99 15.06
N GLY A 181 30.18 -16.14 13.88
CA GLY A 181 30.58 -15.49 12.64
C GLY A 181 29.52 -14.50 12.20
N TYR A 182 29.90 -13.26 11.90
CA TYR A 182 28.99 -12.16 11.58
C TYR A 182 29.00 -11.86 10.09
N PHE A 183 27.82 -11.81 9.48
CA PHE A 183 27.64 -11.57 8.06
C PHE A 183 26.79 -10.33 7.82
N ILE A 184 27.24 -9.44 6.95
CA ILE A 184 26.49 -8.26 6.52
C ILE A 184 25.60 -8.68 5.36
N ILE A 185 24.31 -8.84 5.62
CA ILE A 185 23.33 -9.07 4.56
C ILE A 185 22.95 -7.72 3.92
N SER A 186 23.08 -7.62 2.60
CA SER A 186 22.76 -6.42 1.83
C SER A 186 22.14 -6.80 0.48
N GLY A 187 21.15 -6.05 -0.01
CA GLY A 187 20.41 -6.35 -1.24
C GLY A 187 18.90 -6.44 -1.05
N ILE A 188 18.16 -6.61 -2.15
CA ILE A 188 16.69 -6.81 -2.20
C ILE A 188 16.28 -8.25 -2.51
N GLU A 189 17.26 -9.14 -2.71
CA GLU A 189 17.04 -10.58 -2.93
C GLU A 189 16.89 -11.29 -1.60
N GLU A 190 16.22 -12.45 -1.57
CA GLU A 190 16.10 -13.28 -0.36
C GLU A 190 17.49 -13.82 0.05
N PRO A 191 18.12 -13.28 1.11
CA PRO A 191 19.49 -13.66 1.46
C PRO A 191 19.52 -15.11 1.96
N SER A 192 20.55 -15.85 1.57
CA SER A 192 20.76 -17.24 1.98
C SER A 192 22.20 -17.49 2.39
N PHE A 193 22.43 -18.44 3.31
CA PHE A 193 23.76 -19.00 3.52
C PHE A 193 23.94 -20.18 2.60
N SER A 194 24.99 -20.16 1.79
CA SER A 194 25.55 -21.36 1.18
C SER A 194 26.56 -21.99 2.12
N TRP A 195 26.47 -23.31 2.32
CA TRP A 195 27.43 -24.03 3.15
C TRP A 195 28.00 -25.27 2.47
N ASN A 196 29.22 -25.65 2.86
CA ASN A 196 29.90 -26.85 2.42
C ASN A 196 30.71 -27.46 3.57
N PHE A 197 30.39 -28.70 3.93
CA PHE A 197 31.25 -29.56 4.72
C PHE A 197 32.20 -30.33 3.80
N SER A 198 33.46 -30.47 4.22
CA SER A 198 34.47 -31.27 3.54
C SER A 198 35.35 -31.99 4.55
N GLY A 199 35.66 -33.26 4.30
CA GLY A 199 36.53 -34.06 5.16
C GLY A 199 36.94 -35.37 4.51
N THR A 200 37.74 -36.17 5.21
CA THR A 200 38.11 -37.53 4.78
C THR A 200 37.57 -38.56 5.78
N LEU A 201 36.93 -39.62 5.31
CA LEU A 201 36.34 -40.64 6.20
C LEU A 201 37.44 -41.44 6.90
N ALA A 202 37.32 -41.62 8.22
CA ALA A 202 38.32 -42.31 9.03
C ALA A 202 38.48 -43.80 8.69
N LYS A 203 37.44 -44.43 8.11
CA LYS A 203 37.42 -45.86 7.79
C LYS A 203 38.34 -46.26 6.63
N ASP A 204 38.49 -45.38 5.64
CA ASP A 204 39.15 -45.69 4.35
C ASP A 204 39.88 -44.51 3.70
N ALA A 205 39.94 -43.35 4.37
CA ALA A 205 40.52 -42.11 3.89
C ALA A 205 39.90 -41.55 2.58
N SER A 206 38.71 -42.00 2.21
CA SER A 206 37.99 -41.47 1.06
C SER A 206 37.48 -40.04 1.32
N PRO A 207 37.49 -39.15 0.31
CA PRO A 207 36.96 -37.80 0.46
C PRO A 207 35.43 -37.83 0.59
N PHE A 208 34.90 -36.95 1.43
CA PHE A 208 33.48 -36.73 1.61
C PHE A 208 33.20 -35.23 1.62
N SER A 209 32.14 -34.83 0.91
CA SER A 209 31.68 -33.46 0.94
C SER A 209 30.16 -33.42 0.84
N GLN A 210 29.57 -32.46 1.52
CA GLN A 210 28.15 -32.17 1.44
C GLN A 210 27.95 -30.66 1.47
N SER A 211 27.01 -30.18 0.69
CA SER A 211 26.65 -28.76 0.62
C SER A 211 25.15 -28.57 0.71
N GLY A 212 24.73 -27.36 1.04
CA GLY A 212 23.34 -26.96 1.02
C GLY A 212 23.19 -25.46 1.18
N THR A 213 21.95 -25.04 1.34
CA THR A 213 21.58 -23.64 1.54
C THR A 213 20.70 -23.49 2.79
N ILE A 214 20.74 -22.32 3.41
CA ILE A 214 19.80 -21.87 4.45
C ILE A 214 19.20 -20.58 3.93
N SER A 215 17.96 -20.63 3.44
CA SER A 215 17.21 -19.48 2.93
C SER A 215 16.57 -18.67 4.05
N GLY A 216 16.09 -17.46 3.72
CA GLY A 216 15.35 -16.61 4.66
C GLY A 216 16.22 -15.99 5.74
N LEU A 217 17.46 -15.59 5.43
CA LEU A 217 18.31 -14.96 6.44
C LEU A 217 17.74 -13.61 6.90
N GLU A 218 17.44 -13.51 8.18
CA GLU A 218 17.10 -12.26 8.85
C GLU A 218 18.33 -11.60 9.51
N ALA A 219 18.37 -10.27 9.43
CA ALA A 219 19.34 -9.46 10.16
C ALA A 219 19.07 -9.56 11.68
N GLY A 220 20.14 -9.68 12.47
CA GLY A 220 20.07 -9.75 13.93
C GLY A 220 19.75 -11.14 14.48
N LYS A 221 19.71 -12.18 13.64
CA LYS A 221 19.49 -13.57 14.06
C LYS A 221 20.78 -14.37 14.14
N LEU A 222 20.83 -15.30 15.10
CA LEU A 222 21.87 -16.32 15.25
C LEU A 222 21.37 -17.66 14.70
N TYR A 223 22.14 -18.23 13.79
CA TYR A 223 21.94 -19.54 13.20
C TYR A 223 22.97 -20.48 13.83
N ARG A 224 22.53 -21.34 14.76
CA ARG A 224 23.40 -22.36 15.35
C ARG A 224 23.31 -23.65 14.54
N LEU A 225 24.40 -24.06 13.91
CA LEU A 225 24.49 -25.25 13.08
C LEU A 225 25.22 -26.33 13.88
N ASN A 226 24.49 -27.35 14.33
CA ASN A 226 25.11 -28.49 15.02
C ASN A 226 25.34 -29.61 14.02
N LEU A 227 26.61 -29.95 13.77
CA LEU A 227 26.99 -31.00 12.85
C LEU A 227 27.11 -32.32 13.59
N LYS A 228 26.26 -33.28 13.20
CA LYS A 228 26.33 -34.64 13.70
C LYS A 228 26.42 -35.63 12.56
N TYR A 229 27.30 -36.61 12.71
CA TYR A 229 27.43 -37.73 11.79
C TYR A 229 26.65 -38.94 12.31
N THR A 230 25.75 -39.49 11.49
CA THR A 230 25.02 -40.72 11.84
C THR A 230 25.02 -41.72 10.68
N ILE A 231 25.02 -43.01 11.02
CA ILE A 231 24.91 -44.11 10.06
C ILE A 231 23.51 -44.68 10.18
N LYS A 232 22.74 -44.68 9.08
CA LYS A 232 21.39 -45.27 9.04
C LYS A 232 21.26 -46.11 7.76
N ASP A 233 20.90 -47.38 7.94
CA ASP A 233 20.63 -48.34 6.84
C ASP A 233 21.76 -48.54 5.81
N GLY A 234 23.01 -48.30 6.21
CA GLY A 234 24.19 -48.51 5.35
C GLY A 234 24.58 -47.30 4.49
N ASP A 235 23.78 -46.22 4.52
CA ASP A 235 24.05 -44.96 3.84
C ASP A 235 24.41 -43.84 4.83
N LEU A 236 25.29 -42.94 4.39
CA LEU A 236 25.77 -41.80 5.16
C LEU A 236 24.66 -40.75 5.30
N ASN A 237 24.35 -40.31 6.52
CA ASN A 237 23.39 -39.24 6.76
C ASN A 237 23.97 -38.13 7.63
N PHE A 238 23.88 -36.90 7.14
CA PHE A 238 24.34 -35.68 7.79
C PHE A 238 23.13 -34.91 8.29
N THR A 239 23.03 -34.73 9.59
CA THR A 239 21.94 -33.95 10.18
C THR A 239 22.48 -32.58 10.54
N LEU A 240 22.05 -31.56 9.79
CA LEU A 240 22.24 -30.16 10.14
C LEU A 240 21.01 -29.70 10.91
N SER A 241 21.13 -29.58 12.23
CA SER A 241 20.09 -28.93 13.04
C SER A 241 20.42 -27.45 13.11
N VAL A 242 19.55 -26.60 12.56
CA VAL A 242 19.60 -25.15 12.76
C VAL A 242 18.79 -24.83 14.01
N ASP A 243 19.48 -24.41 15.06
CA ASP A 243 18.86 -23.91 16.30
C ASP A 243 18.80 -22.37 16.24
N TYR A 244 17.58 -21.84 16.32
CA TYR A 244 17.24 -20.42 16.22
C TYR A 244 17.20 -19.72 17.60
N SER A 245 17.62 -20.39 18.68
CA SER A 245 17.55 -19.85 20.03
C SER A 245 18.55 -18.71 20.27
N THR A 246 18.02 -17.56 20.68
CA THR A 246 18.75 -16.35 21.04
C THR A 246 19.00 -16.31 22.55
N ASP A 247 20.22 -16.64 22.99
CA ASP A 247 20.67 -16.36 24.37
C ASP A 247 21.83 -15.38 24.36
N VAL A 248 21.49 -14.08 24.28
CA VAL A 248 21.85 -13.07 25.29
C VAL A 248 20.67 -12.09 25.35
N VAL A 249 19.79 -12.29 26.34
CA VAL A 249 18.77 -11.40 26.98
C VAL A 249 18.64 -9.98 26.36
N ASP A 250 17.51 -9.45 25.88
CA ASP A 250 16.08 -9.60 26.20
C ASP A 250 15.22 -9.60 24.91
N ASP A 251 14.52 -10.70 24.59
CA ASP A 251 13.05 -10.77 24.53
C ASP A 251 12.62 -12.20 24.18
N THR A 252 11.49 -12.65 24.73
CA THR A 252 10.99 -14.02 24.51
C THR A 252 10.37 -14.13 23.12
N ILE A 253 10.99 -14.89 22.20
CA ILE A 253 10.35 -15.36 20.97
C ILE A 253 10.26 -16.88 21.01
N ILE A 254 9.03 -17.39 21.04
CA ILE A 254 8.69 -18.81 20.94
C ILE A 254 8.73 -19.17 19.44
N PHE A 255 9.54 -20.14 19.04
CA PHE A 255 9.45 -20.77 17.71
C PHE A 255 8.65 -22.07 17.85
N GLU A 256 7.45 -22.09 17.29
CA GLU A 256 6.70 -23.32 17.04
C GLU A 256 7.15 -23.93 15.70
N PRO A 257 7.18 -25.26 15.54
CA PRO A 257 7.33 -25.91 14.22
C PRO A 257 6.27 -25.35 13.26
N VAL A 258 6.49 -25.36 11.94
CA VAL A 258 5.47 -24.97 10.95
C VAL A 258 4.23 -25.80 11.24
N SER A 259 3.28 -25.23 11.97
CA SER A 259 2.10 -25.93 12.40
C SER A 259 1.18 -25.91 11.20
N THR A 260 0.81 -27.08 10.71
CA THR A 260 -0.25 -27.16 9.71
C THR A 260 -1.47 -26.41 10.27
N GLY A 261 -1.84 -25.31 9.63
CA GLY A 261 -2.78 -24.35 10.21
C GLY A 261 -2.96 -23.09 9.38
N LEU A 262 -3.92 -22.26 9.80
CA LEU A 262 -4.25 -21.03 9.09
C LEU A 262 -3.17 -19.95 9.30
N ALA A 263 -2.71 -19.35 8.20
CA ALA A 263 -1.91 -18.14 8.20
C ALA A 263 -2.83 -16.90 8.24
N SER A 264 -2.26 -15.73 8.54
CA SER A 264 -3.03 -14.48 8.66
C SER A 264 -3.09 -13.77 7.31
N SER A 265 -4.30 -13.42 6.88
CA SER A 265 -4.50 -12.55 5.71
C SER A 265 -4.23 -11.10 6.05
N ALA A 266 -3.65 -10.37 5.10
CA ALA A 266 -3.52 -8.93 5.22
C ALA A 266 -4.87 -8.24 4.99
N ALA A 267 -5.09 -7.10 5.64
CA ALA A 267 -6.36 -6.37 5.51
C ALA A 267 -6.70 -5.99 4.05
N TYR A 268 -5.70 -5.75 3.20
CA TYR A 268 -5.91 -5.40 1.80
C TYR A 268 -6.40 -6.58 0.94
N GLU A 269 -6.33 -7.81 1.46
CA GLU A 269 -6.85 -9.00 0.79
C GLU A 269 -8.32 -9.27 1.13
N ILE A 270 -8.89 -8.49 2.06
CA ILE A 270 -10.28 -8.63 2.51
C ILE A 270 -11.13 -7.57 1.84
N TRP A 271 -11.90 -7.96 0.82
CA TRP A 271 -12.79 -7.08 0.06
C TRP A 271 -14.24 -7.26 0.51
N ALA A 272 -15.14 -6.48 -0.07
CA ALA A 272 -16.56 -6.55 0.26
C ALA A 272 -17.22 -7.82 -0.30
N GLY A 273 -16.84 -8.24 -1.51
CA GLY A 273 -17.39 -9.41 -2.21
C GLY A 273 -16.48 -10.66 -2.20
N HIS A 274 -15.19 -10.50 -1.88
CA HIS A 274 -14.23 -11.60 -1.82
C HIS A 274 -13.16 -11.40 -0.74
N ALA A 275 -12.44 -12.47 -0.40
CA ALA A 275 -11.29 -12.40 0.49
C ALA A 275 -10.27 -13.48 0.13
N THR A 276 -8.97 -13.17 0.15
CA THR A 276 -7.93 -14.20 0.04
C THR A 276 -7.49 -14.66 1.42
N VAL A 277 -7.55 -15.97 1.66
CA VAL A 277 -7.15 -16.62 2.91
C VAL A 277 -5.96 -17.55 2.69
N HIS A 278 -5.15 -17.72 3.74
CA HIS A 278 -3.87 -18.41 3.67
C HIS A 278 -3.72 -19.48 4.74
N ALA A 279 -2.92 -20.50 4.47
CA ALA A 279 -2.54 -21.56 5.37
C ALA A 279 -1.12 -22.06 5.09
N ASP A 280 -0.46 -22.54 6.13
CA ASP A 280 0.78 -23.30 6.01
C ASP A 280 0.45 -24.77 6.27
N VAL A 281 0.97 -25.67 5.44
CA VAL A 281 0.69 -27.11 5.46
C VAL A 281 2.02 -27.86 5.34
N ASP A 282 2.33 -28.65 6.37
CA ASP A 282 3.54 -29.47 6.37
C ASP A 282 3.42 -30.60 5.33
N ALA A 283 4.21 -30.51 4.26
CA ALA A 283 4.24 -31.49 3.19
C ALA A 283 4.74 -32.87 3.65
N SER A 284 5.50 -32.95 4.76
CA SER A 284 5.92 -34.22 5.34
C SER A 284 4.78 -34.97 6.03
N GLU A 285 3.75 -34.25 6.49
CA GLU A 285 2.55 -34.81 7.11
C GLU A 285 1.43 -35.05 6.09
N TYR A 286 1.25 -34.12 5.12
CA TYR A 286 0.11 -34.09 4.20
C TYR A 286 0.49 -34.22 2.71
N ALA A 287 1.54 -34.99 2.38
CA ALA A 287 1.92 -35.25 1.00
C ALA A 287 0.76 -35.81 0.16
N GLY A 288 0.39 -35.12 -0.92
CA GLY A 288 -0.70 -35.54 -1.82
C GLY A 288 -2.11 -35.40 -1.24
N ALA A 289 -2.28 -34.69 -0.13
CA ALA A 289 -3.58 -34.39 0.45
C ALA A 289 -4.36 -33.37 -0.39
N THR A 290 -5.69 -33.41 -0.26
CA THR A 290 -6.56 -32.34 -0.78
C THR A 290 -6.66 -31.26 0.27
N VAL A 291 -6.15 -30.06 -0.02
CA VAL A 291 -6.19 -28.89 0.86
C VAL A 291 -7.28 -27.93 0.41
N GLN A 292 -8.12 -27.51 1.34
CA GLN A 292 -9.28 -26.67 1.10
C GLN A 292 -9.45 -25.68 2.25
N PHE A 293 -10.22 -24.61 2.00
CA PHE A 293 -10.75 -23.75 3.05
C PHE A 293 -12.25 -23.92 3.11
N ALA A 294 -12.82 -23.91 4.32
CA ALA A 294 -14.25 -23.77 4.52
C ALA A 294 -14.55 -22.47 5.26
N TYR A 295 -15.60 -21.75 4.86
CA TYR A 295 -15.99 -20.49 5.49
C TYR A 295 -17.50 -20.39 5.72
N SER A 296 -17.89 -19.61 6.73
CA SER A 296 -19.28 -19.44 7.16
C SER A 296 -19.49 -18.06 7.82
N SER A 297 -20.66 -17.46 7.61
CA SER A 297 -21.10 -16.24 8.31
C SER A 297 -22.04 -16.51 9.49
N ASP A 298 -22.59 -17.73 9.60
CA ASP A 298 -23.53 -18.14 10.65
C ASP A 298 -22.99 -19.26 11.55
N GLY A 299 -21.84 -19.86 11.19
CA GLY A 299 -21.22 -21.00 11.86
C GLY A 299 -21.92 -22.33 11.63
N ALA A 300 -23.04 -22.36 10.90
CA ALA A 300 -23.86 -23.55 10.65
C ALA A 300 -23.75 -24.03 9.20
N SER A 301 -23.76 -23.11 8.25
CA SER A 301 -23.69 -23.39 6.81
C SER A 301 -22.29 -23.05 6.31
N TRP A 302 -21.55 -24.06 5.86
CA TRP A 302 -20.16 -23.92 5.42
C TRP A 302 -20.06 -24.07 3.91
N THR A 303 -19.34 -23.15 3.28
CA THR A 303 -18.94 -23.25 1.87
C THR A 303 -17.48 -23.63 1.80
N THR A 304 -17.14 -24.61 0.97
CA THR A 304 -15.76 -25.10 0.79
C THR A 304 -15.21 -24.65 -0.55
N VAL A 305 -13.93 -24.27 -0.58
CA VAL A 305 -13.18 -23.91 -1.79
C VAL A 305 -11.84 -24.64 -1.80
N ASP A 306 -11.44 -25.11 -2.98
CA ASP A 306 -10.12 -25.73 -3.16
C ASP A 306 -9.01 -24.70 -2.99
N ALA A 307 -7.96 -25.08 -2.26
CA ALA A 307 -6.78 -24.24 -2.10
C ALA A 307 -5.79 -24.45 -3.25
N VAL A 308 -5.05 -23.40 -3.56
CA VAL A 308 -3.92 -23.40 -4.49
C VAL A 308 -2.64 -23.47 -3.66
N ASN A 309 -1.68 -24.29 -4.11
CA ASN A 309 -0.35 -24.33 -3.53
C ASN A 309 0.51 -23.27 -4.21
N ASP A 310 0.86 -22.22 -3.47
CA ASP A 310 1.57 -21.05 -4.02
C ASP A 310 3.09 -21.24 -4.00
N ALA A 311 3.60 -21.92 -2.97
CA ALA A 311 5.00 -22.28 -2.78
C ALA A 311 5.10 -23.36 -1.69
N GLU A 312 6.27 -23.98 -1.51
CA GLU A 312 6.57 -25.04 -0.53
C GLU A 312 5.80 -24.94 0.80
N GLY A 313 4.65 -25.63 0.88
CA GLY A 313 3.81 -25.68 2.08
C GLY A 313 2.89 -24.48 2.31
N SER A 314 2.95 -23.42 1.50
CA SER A 314 2.04 -22.27 1.58
C SER A 314 0.87 -22.44 0.62
N TRP A 315 -0.34 -22.26 1.14
CA TRP A 315 -1.59 -22.46 0.42
C TRP A 315 -2.51 -21.26 0.57
N SER A 316 -3.19 -20.89 -0.51
CA SER A 316 -4.20 -19.83 -0.48
C SER A 316 -5.50 -20.22 -1.18
N ALA A 317 -6.57 -19.49 -0.89
CA ALA A 317 -7.80 -19.52 -1.68
C ALA A 317 -8.49 -18.17 -1.66
N THR A 318 -9.12 -17.80 -2.77
CA THR A 318 -10.03 -16.65 -2.83
C THR A 318 -11.46 -17.11 -2.55
N LEU A 319 -11.99 -16.67 -1.41
CA LEU A 319 -13.39 -16.81 -1.03
C LEU A 319 -14.20 -15.76 -1.80
N THR A 320 -15.30 -16.14 -2.46
CA THR A 320 -16.12 -15.24 -3.29
C THR A 320 -17.59 -15.27 -2.88
N GLY A 321 -18.39 -14.30 -3.36
CA GLY A 321 -19.81 -14.22 -3.02
C GLY A 321 -20.05 -13.79 -1.57
N LEU A 322 -19.08 -13.09 -0.97
CA LEU A 322 -19.19 -12.57 0.38
C LEU A 322 -20.12 -11.36 0.42
N THR A 323 -20.70 -11.10 1.60
CA THR A 323 -21.52 -9.91 1.83
C THR A 323 -20.67 -8.85 2.51
N GLY A 324 -20.74 -7.59 2.07
CA GLY A 324 -20.01 -6.49 2.67
C GLY A 324 -20.39 -6.25 4.15
N SER A 325 -19.45 -5.71 4.94
CA SER A 325 -19.62 -5.48 6.39
C SER A 325 -20.08 -6.69 7.18
N THR A 326 -19.68 -7.90 6.77
CA THR A 326 -20.10 -9.16 7.38
C THR A 326 -18.89 -9.88 7.96
N ALA A 327 -19.03 -10.37 9.20
CA ALA A 327 -18.02 -11.22 9.82
C ALA A 327 -18.13 -12.64 9.26
N TYR A 328 -16.99 -13.21 8.87
CA TYR A 328 -16.86 -14.59 8.45
C TYR A 328 -15.86 -15.31 9.33
N THR A 329 -16.19 -16.55 9.67
CA THR A 329 -15.27 -17.52 10.25
C THR A 329 -14.82 -18.47 9.15
N TYR A 330 -13.54 -18.83 9.13
CA TYR A 330 -12.97 -19.76 8.17
C TYR A 330 -12.02 -20.74 8.85
N ARG A 331 -11.88 -21.93 8.24
CA ARG A 331 -11.11 -23.05 8.75
C ARG A 331 -10.36 -23.76 7.63
N LEU A 332 -9.20 -24.33 7.98
CA LEU A 332 -8.45 -25.21 7.10
C LEU A 332 -9.10 -26.60 7.10
N VAL A 333 -9.28 -27.17 5.90
CA VAL A 333 -9.81 -28.52 5.70
C VAL A 333 -8.81 -29.32 4.88
N ILE A 334 -8.32 -30.43 5.44
CA ILE A 334 -7.41 -31.34 4.73
C ILE A 334 -8.05 -32.72 4.67
N ASN A 335 -8.17 -33.28 3.46
CA ASN A 335 -8.82 -34.57 3.20
C ASN A 335 -10.25 -34.67 3.80
N GLY A 336 -10.96 -33.54 3.89
CA GLY A 336 -12.33 -33.47 4.41
C GLY A 336 -12.43 -33.30 5.94
N GLU A 337 -11.31 -33.25 6.66
CA GLU A 337 -11.29 -33.00 8.11
C GLU A 337 -10.76 -31.60 8.43
N GLN A 338 -11.32 -30.97 9.47
CA GLN A 338 -10.82 -29.70 9.97
C GLN A 338 -9.46 -29.88 10.63
N VAL A 339 -8.51 -29.01 10.31
CA VAL A 339 -7.17 -29.00 10.90
C VAL A 339 -6.92 -27.63 11.54
N GLY A 340 -6.49 -27.64 12.80
CA GLY A 340 -6.20 -26.43 13.56
C GLY A 340 -7.43 -25.60 13.98
N ASP A 341 -7.14 -24.42 14.53
CA ASP A 341 -8.14 -23.46 14.98
C ASP A 341 -8.73 -22.65 13.83
N GLU A 342 -9.96 -22.19 14.01
CA GLU A 342 -10.63 -21.29 13.08
C GLU A 342 -10.13 -19.84 13.24
N LYS A 343 -10.14 -19.08 12.16
CA LYS A 343 -9.89 -17.64 12.16
C LYS A 343 -11.11 -16.89 11.65
N SER A 344 -11.14 -15.58 11.85
CA SER A 344 -12.22 -14.72 11.37
C SER A 344 -11.71 -13.43 10.77
N PHE A 345 -12.46 -12.90 9.81
CA PHE A 345 -12.27 -11.55 9.27
C PHE A 345 -13.64 -10.87 9.11
N THR A 346 -13.64 -9.56 8.88
CA THR A 346 -14.84 -8.80 8.50
C THR A 346 -14.61 -8.18 7.15
N THR A 347 -15.51 -8.43 6.20
CA THR A 347 -15.44 -7.86 4.85
C THR A 347 -15.55 -6.35 4.86
N ASP A 348 -14.91 -5.71 3.88
CA ASP A 348 -15.09 -4.28 3.63
C ASP A 348 -16.57 -3.92 3.42
N ALA A 349 -16.93 -2.66 3.66
CA ALA A 349 -18.28 -2.19 3.39
C ALA A 349 -18.58 -2.11 1.89
N ALA A 350 -19.75 -2.61 1.49
CA ALA A 350 -20.33 -2.42 0.16
C ALA A 350 -21.24 -1.16 0.17
N THR A 351 -20.62 0.01 0.23
CA THR A 351 -21.35 1.28 0.38
C THR A 351 -22.04 1.70 -0.91
N ARG A 352 -23.30 2.11 -0.82
CA ARG A 352 -24.05 2.66 -1.97
C ARG A 352 -23.58 4.08 -2.29
N ILE A 353 -23.57 4.43 -3.57
CA ILE A 353 -23.27 5.81 -3.97
C ILE A 353 -24.47 6.72 -3.61
N PRO A 354 -24.24 7.81 -2.85
CA PRO A 354 -25.33 8.70 -2.43
C PRO A 354 -26.07 9.31 -3.60
N ASN A 355 -27.41 9.32 -3.52
CA ASN A 355 -28.31 9.84 -4.55
C ASN A 355 -27.99 9.35 -5.97
N GLY A 356 -27.52 8.10 -6.13
CA GLY A 356 -27.22 7.51 -7.44
C GLY A 356 -28.45 7.32 -8.34
N SER A 357 -29.66 7.29 -7.76
CA SER A 357 -30.92 7.32 -8.50
C SER A 357 -31.33 8.71 -8.98
N PHE A 358 -30.69 9.76 -8.48
CA PHE A 358 -31.04 11.16 -8.74
C PHE A 358 -32.46 11.57 -8.39
N GLU A 359 -33.15 10.81 -7.52
CA GLU A 359 -34.51 11.11 -7.06
C GLU A 359 -34.56 12.30 -6.10
N TYR A 360 -33.44 12.63 -5.45
CA TYR A 360 -33.36 13.77 -4.53
C TYR A 360 -32.77 14.97 -5.24
N ALA A 361 -33.61 15.96 -5.53
CA ALA A 361 -33.21 17.21 -6.13
C ALA A 361 -34.12 18.34 -5.68
N SER A 362 -33.57 19.54 -5.57
CA SER A 362 -34.30 20.75 -5.19
C SER A 362 -34.00 21.89 -6.15
N LEU A 363 -34.95 22.80 -6.34
CA LEU A 363 -34.73 24.00 -7.15
C LEU A 363 -33.71 24.90 -6.46
N VAL A 364 -32.87 25.56 -7.26
CA VAL A 364 -32.15 26.75 -6.78
C VAL A 364 -33.18 27.87 -6.55
N SER A 365 -33.11 28.55 -5.41
CA SER A 365 -34.07 29.59 -5.02
C SER A 365 -34.24 30.65 -6.08
N GLY A 366 -35.50 30.85 -6.48
CA GLY A 366 -35.89 31.82 -7.50
C GLY A 366 -35.50 31.44 -8.93
N GLN A 367 -35.03 30.21 -9.17
CA GLN A 367 -34.59 29.73 -10.48
C GLN A 367 -35.42 28.52 -10.97
N SER A 368 -35.27 28.19 -12.26
CA SER A 368 -35.94 27.06 -12.92
C SER A 368 -35.00 25.88 -13.19
N TYR A 369 -33.92 25.75 -12.42
CA TYR A 369 -32.95 24.65 -12.53
C TYR A 369 -32.62 24.10 -11.14
N TYR A 370 -31.96 22.94 -11.13
CA TYR A 370 -31.90 22.07 -9.95
C TYR A 370 -30.50 21.96 -9.35
N LYS A 371 -30.47 21.75 -8.04
CA LYS A 371 -29.40 21.10 -7.29
C LYS A 371 -29.75 19.62 -7.16
N PHE A 372 -28.76 18.74 -7.27
CA PHE A 372 -28.96 17.29 -7.20
C PHE A 372 -28.82 16.75 -5.76
N TYR A 373 -29.52 17.45 -4.86
CA TYR A 373 -29.80 17.07 -3.47
C TYR A 373 -30.98 17.91 -2.98
N ASP A 374 -31.66 17.45 -1.94
CA ASP A 374 -32.71 18.18 -1.26
C ASP A 374 -32.54 18.07 0.26
N PRO A 375 -32.11 19.14 0.95
CA PRO A 375 -31.95 19.13 2.42
C PRO A 375 -33.21 18.72 3.19
N ASN A 376 -34.39 18.77 2.57
CA ASN A 376 -35.67 18.47 3.19
C ASN A 376 -36.27 17.11 2.78
N CYS A 377 -35.58 16.28 1.97
CA CYS A 377 -36.16 15.02 1.48
C CYS A 377 -36.33 13.94 2.56
N GLY A 378 -35.76 14.14 3.74
CA GLY A 378 -35.83 13.18 4.85
C GLY A 378 -34.97 11.93 4.67
N VAL A 379 -34.16 11.86 3.61
CA VAL A 379 -33.26 10.74 3.32
C VAL A 379 -31.82 11.24 3.36
N GLU A 380 -31.01 10.74 4.29
CA GLU A 380 -29.65 11.23 4.58
C GLU A 380 -28.77 11.32 3.32
N GLU A 381 -28.75 10.27 2.50
CA GLU A 381 -27.99 10.21 1.24
C GLU A 381 -28.43 11.24 0.18
N GLY A 382 -29.63 11.81 0.33
CA GLY A 382 -30.19 12.82 -0.57
C GLY A 382 -30.14 14.25 -0.03
N GLN A 383 -29.73 14.45 1.22
CA GLN A 383 -29.84 15.74 1.91
C GLN A 383 -28.72 16.73 1.59
N THR A 384 -27.56 16.23 1.19
CA THR A 384 -26.37 17.05 0.96
C THR A 384 -25.77 16.79 -0.41
N MET A 385 -24.99 17.75 -0.89
CA MET A 385 -24.37 17.65 -2.21
C MET A 385 -23.40 16.48 -2.26
N PHE A 386 -23.74 15.49 -3.08
CA PHE A 386 -22.79 14.51 -3.59
C PHE A 386 -22.45 14.83 -5.06
N TRP A 387 -23.50 15.11 -5.83
CA TRP A 387 -23.45 15.46 -7.24
C TRP A 387 -23.58 16.96 -7.49
N GLY A 388 -22.72 17.49 -8.35
CA GLY A 388 -22.73 18.85 -8.87
C GLY A 388 -22.85 18.88 -10.39
N SER A 389 -23.11 20.06 -10.93
CA SER A 389 -23.11 20.30 -12.38
C SER A 389 -22.59 21.71 -12.69
N GLY A 390 -22.20 21.94 -13.94
CA GLY A 390 -21.79 23.26 -14.42
C GLY A 390 -22.89 24.31 -14.45
N ASN A 391 -24.14 23.98 -14.09
CA ASN A 391 -25.19 24.99 -13.84
C ASN A 391 -24.80 25.93 -12.70
N GLY A 392 -24.03 25.44 -11.72
CA GLY A 392 -23.81 26.12 -10.44
C GLY A 392 -25.06 26.13 -9.56
N GLU A 393 -25.00 26.84 -8.43
CA GLU A 393 -26.09 26.93 -7.44
C GLU A 393 -26.61 28.36 -7.25
N GLY A 394 -26.13 29.29 -8.08
CA GLY A 394 -26.57 30.67 -8.07
C GLY A 394 -26.41 31.34 -6.71
N SER A 395 -27.47 31.98 -6.20
CA SER A 395 -27.45 32.71 -4.93
C SER A 395 -27.25 31.84 -3.69
N GLU A 396 -27.41 30.52 -3.81
CA GLU A 396 -27.22 29.58 -2.70
C GLU A 396 -25.80 29.01 -2.66
N GLY A 397 -24.98 29.28 -3.67
CA GLY A 397 -23.61 28.78 -3.75
C GLY A 397 -22.81 29.53 -4.80
N VAL A 398 -22.25 28.79 -5.76
CA VAL A 398 -21.39 29.35 -6.80
C VAL A 398 -22.18 29.59 -8.09
N ASN A 399 -22.04 30.78 -8.68
CA ASN A 399 -22.63 31.07 -9.99
C ASN A 399 -22.01 30.18 -11.08
N GLY A 400 -22.84 29.56 -11.89
CA GLY A 400 -22.42 28.74 -13.04
C GLY A 400 -23.09 29.15 -14.33
N SER A 401 -23.09 28.24 -15.30
CA SER A 401 -23.64 28.50 -16.65
C SER A 401 -25.12 28.90 -16.63
N ALA A 402 -25.91 28.39 -15.67
CA ALA A 402 -27.32 28.72 -15.56
C ALA A 402 -27.54 30.20 -15.21
N ASN A 403 -26.62 30.80 -14.44
CA ASN A 403 -26.64 32.25 -14.16
C ASN A 403 -26.36 33.11 -15.39
N MET A 404 -25.80 32.53 -16.45
CA MET A 404 -25.61 33.16 -17.75
C MET A 404 -26.79 32.85 -18.71
N GLY A 405 -27.84 32.19 -18.24
CA GLY A 405 -28.99 31.78 -19.05
C GLY A 405 -28.80 30.46 -19.81
N ILE A 406 -27.77 29.68 -19.48
CA ILE A 406 -27.45 28.41 -20.13
C ILE A 406 -27.60 27.28 -19.11
N VAL A 407 -28.75 26.62 -19.10
CA VAL A 407 -28.99 25.44 -18.26
C VAL A 407 -28.55 24.20 -19.03
N ILE A 408 -27.47 23.56 -18.57
CA ILE A 408 -26.83 22.42 -19.22
C ILE A 408 -27.18 21.09 -18.57
N THR A 409 -27.81 21.10 -17.40
CA THR A 409 -28.21 19.88 -16.68
C THR A 409 -29.61 20.07 -16.11
N THR A 410 -30.49 19.11 -16.34
CA THR A 410 -31.92 19.18 -15.96
C THR A 410 -32.40 17.83 -15.45
N ILE A 411 -33.60 17.82 -14.89
CA ILE A 411 -34.34 16.61 -14.55
C ILE A 411 -35.32 16.30 -15.67
N ASP A 412 -35.43 15.03 -16.05
CA ASP A 412 -36.43 14.54 -16.99
C ASP A 412 -37.35 13.52 -16.31
N THR A 413 -38.62 13.88 -16.14
CA THR A 413 -39.64 13.00 -15.53
C THR A 413 -40.34 12.13 -16.57
N SER A 414 -40.18 12.44 -17.86
CA SER A 414 -40.81 11.71 -18.96
C SER A 414 -39.94 10.58 -19.49
N ASP A 415 -38.62 10.70 -19.32
CA ASP A 415 -37.63 9.83 -19.93
C ASP A 415 -36.62 9.38 -18.88
N LYS A 416 -36.79 8.15 -18.40
CA LYS A 416 -36.08 7.58 -17.25
C LYS A 416 -35.98 6.07 -17.38
N ALA A 417 -34.92 5.49 -16.83
CA ALA A 417 -34.72 4.04 -16.78
C ALA A 417 -35.44 3.44 -15.57
N ASP A 418 -35.46 4.14 -14.44
CA ASP A 418 -36.08 3.72 -13.19
C ASP A 418 -36.72 4.93 -12.45
N GLY A 419 -37.42 4.67 -11.34
CA GLY A 419 -37.88 5.73 -10.44
C GLY A 419 -38.87 6.73 -11.06
N ASN A 420 -38.78 7.99 -10.62
CA ASN A 420 -39.67 9.08 -11.06
C ASN A 420 -38.99 10.03 -12.03
N GLN A 421 -37.65 10.05 -12.08
CA GLN A 421 -36.90 10.97 -12.92
C GLN A 421 -35.49 10.47 -13.28
N SER A 422 -34.91 11.06 -14.32
CA SER A 422 -33.49 10.92 -14.63
C SER A 422 -32.80 12.27 -14.73
N VAL A 423 -31.46 12.27 -14.79
CA VAL A 423 -30.68 13.45 -15.13
C VAL A 423 -30.53 13.54 -16.64
N CYS A 424 -30.83 14.69 -17.23
CA CYS A 424 -30.50 15.02 -18.62
C CYS A 424 -29.42 16.09 -18.66
N ALA A 425 -28.20 15.70 -18.99
CA ALA A 425 -27.07 16.55 -19.31
C ALA A 425 -27.11 16.91 -20.80
N LYS A 426 -27.32 18.20 -21.12
CA LYS A 426 -27.43 18.72 -22.48
C LYS A 426 -26.34 19.76 -22.76
N SER A 427 -25.50 19.49 -23.74
CA SER A 427 -24.55 20.48 -24.26
C SER A 427 -25.30 21.65 -24.88
N SER A 428 -24.75 22.85 -24.73
CA SER A 428 -25.28 24.09 -25.28
C SER A 428 -24.14 25.01 -25.68
N SER A 429 -24.43 26.16 -26.27
CA SER A 429 -23.41 27.12 -26.66
C SER A 429 -23.82 28.56 -26.38
N MET A 430 -22.82 29.39 -26.11
CA MET A 430 -22.97 30.84 -26.00
C MET A 430 -21.82 31.50 -26.76
N VAL A 431 -22.16 32.34 -27.76
CA VAL A 431 -21.18 33.09 -28.57
C VAL A 431 -20.10 32.16 -29.16
N GLY A 432 -20.50 30.96 -29.60
CA GLY A 432 -19.61 29.97 -30.20
C GLY A 432 -18.65 29.26 -29.22
N ILE A 433 -18.82 29.45 -27.90
CA ILE A 433 -18.16 28.65 -26.87
C ILE A 433 -19.15 27.57 -26.41
N LEU A 434 -18.73 26.31 -26.46
CA LEU A 434 -19.54 25.19 -25.99
C LEU A 434 -19.52 25.14 -24.46
N ALA A 435 -20.68 24.92 -23.85
CA ALA A 435 -20.84 24.48 -22.47
C ALA A 435 -21.40 23.06 -22.50
N ALA A 436 -20.56 22.07 -22.23
CA ALA A 436 -20.99 20.67 -22.28
C ALA A 436 -21.85 20.30 -21.07
N GLY A 437 -23.00 19.66 -21.32
CA GLY A 437 -23.86 19.14 -20.28
C GLY A 437 -23.11 18.12 -19.43
N ASN A 438 -23.19 18.26 -18.11
CA ASN A 438 -22.46 17.39 -17.20
C ASN A 438 -23.15 17.16 -15.85
N ILE A 439 -22.83 16.04 -15.23
CA ILE A 439 -23.14 15.73 -13.84
C ILE A 439 -21.93 15.00 -13.27
N PHE A 440 -21.46 15.39 -12.08
CA PHE A 440 -20.23 14.85 -11.52
C PHE A 440 -20.25 14.83 -10.00
N THR A 441 -19.51 13.93 -9.38
CA THR A 441 -19.27 13.96 -7.94
C THR A 441 -18.32 15.10 -7.60
N GLY A 442 -18.77 16.01 -6.74
CA GLY A 442 -17.99 17.17 -6.33
C GLY A 442 -18.80 18.45 -6.41
N GLN A 443 -18.14 19.57 -6.71
CA GLN A 443 -18.75 20.90 -6.75
C GLN A 443 -18.24 21.75 -7.90
N PHE A 444 -19.11 22.58 -8.47
CA PHE A 444 -18.70 23.62 -9.40
C PHE A 444 -17.97 24.75 -8.64
N ALA A 445 -16.78 25.10 -9.09
CA ALA A 445 -15.88 26.03 -8.38
C ALA A 445 -15.89 27.45 -8.97
N GLY A 446 -16.64 27.69 -10.06
CA GLY A 446 -16.93 29.03 -10.57
C GLY A 446 -16.58 29.23 -12.03
N LEU A 447 -16.88 30.43 -12.53
CA LEU A 447 -16.64 30.80 -13.92
C LEU A 447 -15.25 31.44 -14.10
N VAL A 448 -14.69 31.31 -15.29
CA VAL A 448 -13.57 32.11 -15.80
C VAL A 448 -14.13 33.12 -16.79
N GLY A 449 -14.75 34.19 -16.27
CA GLY A 449 -15.50 35.13 -17.09
C GLY A 449 -16.54 34.41 -17.95
N THR A 450 -16.52 34.65 -19.26
CA THR A 450 -17.33 33.90 -20.24
C THR A 450 -16.51 32.85 -21.00
N SER A 451 -15.25 32.63 -20.61
CA SER A 451 -14.28 31.83 -21.35
C SER A 451 -14.19 30.38 -20.89
N GLY A 452 -14.69 30.07 -19.69
CA GLY A 452 -14.65 28.71 -19.16
C GLY A 452 -15.20 28.58 -17.74
N GLY A 453 -14.98 27.41 -17.15
CA GLY A 453 -15.43 27.07 -15.81
C GLY A 453 -14.35 26.35 -15.02
N LYS A 454 -14.54 26.31 -13.71
CA LYS A 454 -13.70 25.60 -12.76
C LYS A 454 -14.54 24.56 -12.04
N VAL A 455 -14.00 23.37 -11.84
CA VAL A 455 -14.66 22.27 -11.16
C VAL A 455 -13.72 21.70 -10.11
N ASN A 456 -14.25 21.40 -8.94
CA ASN A 456 -13.58 20.57 -7.95
C ASN A 456 -14.23 19.19 -7.97
N PHE A 457 -13.56 18.20 -8.57
CA PHE A 457 -14.03 16.82 -8.62
C PHE A 457 -13.69 16.08 -7.33
N GLY A 458 -14.55 15.12 -7.00
CA GLY A 458 -14.35 14.15 -5.95
C GLY A 458 -15.30 14.31 -4.77
N ARG A 459 -15.57 13.20 -4.08
CA ARG A 459 -16.22 13.14 -2.78
C ARG A 459 -15.47 12.16 -1.86
N PRO A 460 -15.48 12.35 -0.53
CA PRO A 460 -14.85 11.41 0.39
C PRO A 460 -15.37 9.98 0.19
N TRP A 461 -14.46 9.02 0.11
CA TRP A 461 -14.78 7.63 -0.17
C TRP A 461 -13.67 6.69 0.30
N THR A 462 -14.02 5.59 0.96
CA THR A 462 -13.03 4.68 1.56
C THR A 462 -13.19 3.22 1.16
N THR A 463 -14.23 2.89 0.37
CA THR A 463 -14.48 1.51 -0.07
C THR A 463 -13.85 1.24 -1.43
N ARG A 464 -13.68 -0.03 -1.77
CA ARG A 464 -13.04 -0.50 -3.01
C ARG A 464 -14.06 -1.20 -3.93
N PRO A 465 -14.91 -0.45 -4.65
CA PRO A 465 -15.77 -1.03 -5.67
C PRO A 465 -14.93 -1.59 -6.82
N THR A 466 -15.44 -2.60 -7.51
CA THR A 466 -14.80 -3.20 -8.69
C THR A 466 -15.34 -2.64 -10.00
N ALA A 467 -16.53 -2.05 -9.99
CA ALA A 467 -17.11 -1.39 -11.16
C ALA A 467 -18.16 -0.33 -10.79
N LEU A 468 -18.46 0.56 -11.75
CA LEU A 468 -19.63 1.44 -11.74
C LEU A 468 -20.68 0.90 -12.70
N LYS A 469 -21.88 0.65 -12.21
CA LYS A 469 -23.03 0.28 -13.03
C LYS A 469 -23.98 1.47 -13.13
N LEU A 470 -24.46 1.76 -14.33
CA LEU A 470 -25.35 2.89 -14.57
C LEU A 470 -26.18 2.70 -15.83
N TRP A 471 -27.35 3.33 -15.87
CA TRP A 471 -28.18 3.39 -17.06
C TRP A 471 -27.90 4.70 -17.78
N CYS A 472 -27.67 4.61 -19.09
CA CYS A 472 -27.43 5.77 -19.94
C CYS A 472 -28.30 5.72 -21.19
N LYS A 473 -28.63 6.90 -21.69
CA LYS A 473 -29.13 7.08 -23.06
C LYS A 473 -28.42 8.27 -23.67
N TYR A 474 -28.05 8.17 -24.94
CA TYR A 474 -27.31 9.22 -25.62
C TYR A 474 -27.93 9.59 -26.95
N SER A 475 -27.98 10.90 -27.24
CA SER A 475 -28.45 11.46 -28.51
C SER A 475 -27.52 12.59 -28.92
N THR A 476 -27.01 12.57 -30.14
CA THR A 476 -26.10 13.61 -30.61
C THR A 476 -26.17 13.82 -32.12
N GLY A 477 -25.40 14.80 -32.61
CA GLY A 477 -25.18 15.09 -34.02
C GLY A 477 -23.70 15.23 -34.34
N LYS A 478 -23.41 15.73 -35.54
CA LYS A 478 -22.04 16.07 -35.93
C LYS A 478 -21.53 17.24 -35.10
N MET A 479 -20.22 17.25 -34.84
CA MET A 479 -19.54 18.33 -34.16
C MET A 479 -19.76 19.64 -34.93
N ASN A 480 -20.39 20.61 -34.27
CA ASN A 480 -20.66 21.94 -34.84
C ASN A 480 -19.83 23.05 -34.18
N ILE A 481 -19.14 22.74 -33.08
CA ILE A 481 -18.23 23.65 -32.40
C ILE A 481 -16.93 22.90 -32.15
N ILE A 482 -15.83 23.40 -32.69
CA ILE A 482 -14.48 22.86 -32.47
C ILE A 482 -13.57 24.04 -32.15
N LYS A 483 -13.09 24.12 -30.90
CA LYS A 483 -12.24 25.19 -30.40
C LYS A 483 -10.85 24.68 -30.09
N ASN A 484 -10.74 23.77 -29.12
CA ASN A 484 -9.50 23.11 -28.73
C ASN A 484 -9.73 21.60 -28.60
N PHE A 485 -8.65 20.85 -28.42
CA PHE A 485 -8.67 19.41 -28.12
C PHE A 485 -7.29 19.01 -27.55
N PRO A 486 -7.18 17.84 -26.89
CA PRO A 486 -5.91 17.35 -26.38
C PRO A 486 -4.85 17.20 -27.48
N GLU A 487 -3.57 17.22 -27.08
CA GLU A 487 -2.47 16.88 -28.00
C GLU A 487 -2.66 15.46 -28.57
N GLY A 488 -2.32 15.28 -29.85
CA GLY A 488 -2.48 13.99 -30.55
C GLY A 488 -3.91 13.67 -30.99
N VAL A 489 -4.92 14.45 -30.60
CA VAL A 489 -6.30 14.30 -31.07
C VAL A 489 -6.54 15.14 -32.33
N SER A 490 -7.34 14.62 -33.26
CA SER A 490 -7.84 15.37 -34.42
C SER A 490 -9.35 15.31 -34.48
N LEU A 491 -10.01 16.47 -34.60
CA LEU A 491 -11.46 16.60 -34.65
C LEU A 491 -11.88 17.41 -35.88
N THR A 492 -12.94 16.98 -36.53
CA THR A 492 -13.51 17.59 -37.73
C THR A 492 -15.02 17.73 -37.61
N SER A 493 -15.62 18.64 -38.37
CA SER A 493 -17.08 18.80 -38.39
C SER A 493 -17.83 17.63 -39.05
N SER A 494 -17.11 16.66 -39.63
CA SER A 494 -17.70 15.39 -40.08
C SER A 494 -17.87 14.39 -38.96
N ASP A 495 -17.12 14.52 -37.86
CA ASP A 495 -17.17 13.60 -36.73
C ASP A 495 -18.47 13.78 -35.97
N TYR A 496 -19.02 12.66 -35.47
CA TYR A 496 -20.06 12.72 -34.46
C TYR A 496 -19.44 13.06 -33.11
N ASP A 497 -20.14 13.90 -32.35
CA ASP A 497 -19.80 14.09 -30.95
C ASP A 497 -20.08 12.79 -30.17
N ARG A 498 -19.53 12.70 -28.95
CA ARG A 498 -19.61 11.51 -28.11
C ARG A 498 -19.69 11.87 -26.64
N ALA A 499 -20.44 11.09 -25.87
CA ALA A 499 -20.47 11.23 -24.42
C ALA A 499 -19.30 10.48 -23.80
N GLU A 500 -18.89 10.93 -22.62
CA GLU A 500 -17.88 10.25 -21.81
C GLU A 500 -18.31 10.17 -20.35
N ILE A 501 -18.11 8.99 -19.76
CA ILE A 501 -18.22 8.75 -18.33
C ILE A 501 -16.85 8.30 -17.84
N LYS A 502 -16.34 9.01 -16.83
CA LYS A 502 -15.10 8.70 -16.12
C LYS A 502 -15.44 8.28 -14.70
N PHE A 503 -14.82 7.19 -14.25
CA PHE A 503 -14.95 6.67 -12.90
C PHE A 503 -13.56 6.39 -12.33
N ALA A 504 -13.20 7.04 -11.24
CA ALA A 504 -11.92 6.86 -10.59
C ALA A 504 -12.07 6.81 -9.06
N ILE A 505 -11.19 6.06 -8.41
CA ILE A 505 -10.95 6.15 -6.97
C ILE A 505 -9.48 6.45 -6.73
N GLY A 506 -9.18 7.23 -5.70
CA GLY A 506 -7.81 7.73 -5.51
C GLY A 506 -7.56 8.39 -4.17
N THR A 507 -6.31 8.83 -4.01
CA THR A 507 -5.76 9.45 -2.79
C THR A 507 -5.39 10.92 -2.99
N TRP A 508 -5.96 11.59 -4.01
CA TRP A 508 -5.63 12.95 -4.41
C TRP A 508 -5.62 13.93 -3.23
N ASN A 509 -4.46 14.51 -2.96
CA ASN A 509 -4.30 15.51 -1.91
C ASN A 509 -4.75 16.89 -2.41
N TYR A 510 -5.81 17.45 -1.82
CA TYR A 510 -6.36 18.75 -2.22
C TYR A 510 -5.34 19.91 -2.23
N LYS A 511 -4.25 19.83 -1.44
CA LYS A 511 -3.18 20.84 -1.46
C LYS A 511 -2.35 20.78 -2.75
N THR A 512 -2.18 19.59 -3.31
CA THR A 512 -1.45 19.36 -4.56
C THR A 512 -2.36 19.60 -5.76
N TYR A 513 -3.60 19.12 -5.71
CA TYR A 513 -4.55 19.18 -6.82
C TYR A 513 -5.43 20.45 -6.79
N GLY A 514 -5.22 21.36 -5.84
CA GLY A 514 -5.82 22.69 -5.80
C GLY A 514 -7.30 22.77 -5.42
N GLY A 515 -7.95 21.65 -5.14
CA GLY A 515 -9.36 21.59 -4.76
C GLY A 515 -9.61 21.88 -3.28
N THR A 516 -10.62 21.19 -2.75
CA THR A 516 -11.03 21.26 -1.34
C THR A 516 -10.86 19.90 -0.68
N LYS A 517 -10.90 19.84 0.66
CA LYS A 517 -10.79 18.57 1.37
C LYS A 517 -11.81 17.53 0.90
N ASP A 518 -13.03 17.94 0.57
CA ASP A 518 -14.10 17.02 0.15
C ASP A 518 -14.09 16.76 -1.37
N SER A 519 -13.54 17.69 -2.15
CA SER A 519 -13.44 17.60 -3.61
C SER A 519 -12.04 18.03 -4.04
N PRO A 520 -11.05 17.12 -4.00
CA PRO A 520 -9.64 17.48 -4.04
C PRO A 520 -9.12 17.89 -5.42
N VAL A 521 -9.76 17.45 -6.50
CA VAL A 521 -9.22 17.62 -7.85
C VAL A 521 -9.76 18.88 -8.52
N HIS A 522 -8.97 19.95 -8.57
CA HIS A 522 -9.34 21.19 -9.26
C HIS A 522 -9.00 21.14 -10.74
N VAL A 523 -10.01 21.38 -11.58
CA VAL A 523 -9.88 21.51 -13.03
C VAL A 523 -10.36 22.88 -13.45
N ASN A 524 -9.57 23.57 -14.26
CA ASN A 524 -9.91 24.84 -14.90
C ASN A 524 -9.90 24.66 -16.42
N THR A 525 -11.05 24.74 -17.07
CA THR A 525 -11.19 24.45 -18.52
C THR A 525 -10.42 25.41 -19.43
N THR A 526 -9.91 26.53 -18.92
CA THR A 526 -9.02 27.43 -19.68
C THR A 526 -7.54 27.14 -19.49
N ASP A 527 -7.19 26.15 -18.66
CA ASP A 527 -5.83 25.77 -18.31
C ASP A 527 -5.71 24.24 -18.26
N ALA A 528 -5.35 23.65 -19.41
CA ALA A 528 -5.21 22.20 -19.56
C ALA A 528 -4.15 21.58 -18.64
N SER A 529 -3.23 22.36 -18.06
CA SER A 529 -2.26 21.83 -17.09
C SER A 529 -2.89 21.41 -15.76
N THR A 530 -4.13 21.85 -15.51
CA THR A 530 -4.91 21.43 -14.34
C THR A 530 -5.66 20.12 -14.54
N PHE A 531 -5.64 19.56 -15.76
CA PHE A 531 -6.40 18.35 -16.07
C PHE A 531 -5.65 17.13 -15.52
N VAL A 532 -6.39 16.18 -14.96
CA VAL A 532 -5.83 14.93 -14.45
C VAL A 532 -6.05 13.82 -15.46
N ASP A 533 -4.97 13.17 -15.85
CA ASP A 533 -5.02 11.90 -16.56
C ASP A 533 -5.04 10.75 -15.56
N TYR A 534 -6.23 10.27 -15.25
CA TYR A 534 -6.45 9.18 -14.29
C TYR A 534 -5.78 7.85 -14.70
N THR A 535 -5.33 7.70 -15.94
CA THR A 535 -4.61 6.50 -16.37
C THR A 535 -3.14 6.50 -15.93
N THR A 536 -2.54 7.67 -15.72
CA THR A 536 -1.12 7.83 -15.43
C THR A 536 -0.83 8.53 -14.10
N ASP A 537 -1.82 9.18 -13.52
CA ASP A 537 -1.69 9.91 -12.27
C ASP A 537 -1.43 8.96 -11.08
N ALA A 538 -0.31 9.18 -10.37
CA ALA A 538 0.14 8.31 -9.29
C ALA A 538 -0.78 8.29 -8.06
N SER A 539 -1.68 9.27 -7.90
CA SER A 539 -2.68 9.25 -6.82
C SER A 539 -3.96 8.52 -7.22
N THR A 540 -4.06 8.01 -8.45
CA THR A 540 -5.18 7.20 -8.91
C THR A 540 -4.95 5.74 -8.53
N VAL A 541 -5.82 5.22 -7.68
CA VAL A 541 -5.79 3.82 -7.22
C VAL A 541 -6.40 2.92 -8.29
N ALA A 542 -7.52 3.34 -8.86
CA ALA A 542 -8.16 2.63 -9.95
C ALA A 542 -8.95 3.58 -10.85
N TYR A 543 -9.04 3.24 -12.13
CA TYR A 543 -9.75 4.03 -13.14
C TYR A 543 -10.52 3.16 -14.13
N GLY A 544 -11.67 3.66 -14.57
CA GLY A 544 -12.51 3.09 -15.61
C GLY A 544 -13.15 4.19 -16.44
N ASN A 545 -13.36 3.90 -17.72
CA ASN A 545 -13.96 4.85 -18.65
C ASN A 545 -14.95 4.21 -19.62
N LEU A 546 -15.94 5.00 -20.02
CA LEU A 546 -16.93 4.66 -21.02
C LEU A 546 -17.12 5.83 -21.98
N VAL A 547 -17.01 5.56 -23.28
CA VAL A 547 -17.30 6.52 -24.34
C VAL A 547 -18.47 6.01 -25.16
N ILE A 548 -19.53 6.81 -25.32
CA ILE A 548 -20.76 6.43 -26.02
C ILE A 548 -20.84 7.21 -27.34
N TYR A 549 -20.98 6.48 -28.45
CA TYR A 549 -21.03 7.05 -29.80
C TYR A 549 -22.45 7.01 -30.39
N ASN A 550 -22.74 7.94 -31.28
CA ASN A 550 -24.06 8.08 -31.93
C ASN A 550 -24.39 6.94 -32.91
N ASP A 551 -23.39 6.27 -33.46
CA ASP A 551 -23.53 5.23 -34.49
C ASP A 551 -23.77 3.83 -33.90
N GLY A 552 -24.28 3.79 -32.67
CA GLY A 552 -24.73 2.58 -32.03
C GLY A 552 -23.57 1.69 -31.59
N TYR A 553 -22.53 2.27 -31.01
CA TYR A 553 -21.54 1.53 -30.25
C TYR A 553 -21.02 2.35 -29.07
N SER A 554 -20.46 1.66 -28.08
CA SER A 554 -19.71 2.25 -26.98
C SER A 554 -18.31 1.65 -26.92
N VAL A 555 -17.37 2.37 -26.34
CA VAL A 555 -16.06 1.84 -25.96
C VAL A 555 -15.98 1.83 -24.44
N ASN A 556 -15.85 0.65 -23.86
CA ASN A 556 -15.80 0.43 -22.41
C ASN A 556 -14.50 -0.32 -22.09
N ALA A 557 -13.63 0.25 -21.25
CA ALA A 557 -12.29 -0.29 -20.99
C ALA A 557 -11.50 -0.63 -22.28
N GLY A 558 -11.62 0.21 -23.31
CA GLY A 558 -10.97 0.02 -24.61
C GLY A 558 -11.67 -0.95 -25.57
N GLU A 559 -12.70 -1.67 -25.13
CA GLU A 559 -13.44 -2.62 -25.96
C GLU A 559 -14.65 -1.99 -26.65
N LYS A 560 -14.74 -2.17 -27.97
CA LYS A 560 -15.86 -1.69 -28.78
C LYS A 560 -17.06 -2.64 -28.69
N VAL A 561 -18.15 -2.17 -28.08
CA VAL A 561 -19.41 -2.91 -27.93
C VAL A 561 -20.46 -2.30 -28.84
N SER A 562 -21.05 -3.10 -29.74
CA SER A 562 -22.14 -2.63 -30.62
C SER A 562 -23.46 -2.54 -29.84
N ALA A 563 -24.12 -1.39 -29.91
CA ALA A 563 -25.37 -1.04 -29.26
C ALA A 563 -26.38 -0.51 -30.29
N THR A 564 -27.28 -1.35 -30.79
CA THR A 564 -28.15 -1.04 -31.94
C THR A 564 -29.39 -0.19 -31.60
N THR A 565 -29.41 0.52 -30.47
CA THR A 565 -30.63 1.20 -29.99
C THR A 565 -30.37 2.63 -29.57
N SER A 566 -31.35 3.51 -29.83
CA SER A 566 -31.43 4.88 -29.29
C SER A 566 -32.11 4.93 -27.91
N GLY A 567 -32.27 3.77 -27.24
CA GLY A 567 -32.93 3.62 -25.95
C GLY A 567 -31.97 3.63 -24.77
N TRP A 568 -32.51 3.39 -23.58
CA TRP A 568 -31.73 3.23 -22.36
C TRP A 568 -30.95 1.91 -22.37
N LEU A 569 -29.66 1.98 -22.01
CA LEU A 569 -28.76 0.84 -21.89
C LEU A 569 -28.08 0.87 -20.53
N GLU A 570 -27.99 -0.30 -19.90
CA GLU A 570 -27.17 -0.51 -18.72
C GLU A 570 -25.70 -0.72 -19.14
N TYR A 571 -24.79 -0.02 -18.47
CA TYR A 571 -23.36 -0.18 -18.63
C TYR A 571 -22.73 -0.57 -17.29
N VAL A 572 -21.71 -1.42 -17.36
CA VAL A 572 -20.84 -1.76 -16.22
C VAL A 572 -19.43 -1.33 -16.60
N ILE A 573 -18.92 -0.28 -15.96
CA ILE A 573 -17.58 0.27 -16.18
C ILE A 573 -16.65 -0.34 -15.13
N PRO A 574 -15.82 -1.35 -15.49
CA PRO A 574 -14.88 -1.94 -14.54
C PRO A 574 -13.82 -0.91 -14.15
N LEU A 575 -13.37 -0.99 -12.90
CA LEU A 575 -12.16 -0.31 -12.44
C LEU A 575 -10.95 -1.18 -12.72
N ASP A 576 -9.98 -0.62 -13.43
CA ASP A 576 -8.65 -1.19 -13.51
C ASP A 576 -7.82 -0.67 -12.33
N PHE A 577 -7.42 -1.56 -11.43
CA PHE A 577 -6.68 -1.23 -10.21
C PHE A 577 -5.18 -1.18 -10.50
N HIS A 578 -4.56 -0.01 -10.33
CA HIS A 578 -3.10 0.16 -10.39
C HIS A 578 -2.41 -0.41 -9.14
N ASP A 579 -3.12 -0.40 -8.01
CA ASP A 579 -2.66 -0.91 -6.73
C ASP A 579 -3.84 -1.50 -5.93
N LEU A 580 -3.63 -2.68 -5.34
CA LEU A 580 -4.61 -3.38 -4.51
C LEU A 580 -4.42 -3.12 -3.00
N LYS A 581 -3.29 -2.52 -2.60
CA LYS A 581 -2.90 -2.33 -1.19
C LYS A 581 -3.28 -0.95 -0.63
N THR A 582 -3.57 0.02 -1.49
CA THR A 582 -3.97 1.36 -1.08
C THR A 582 -5.48 1.49 -0.99
N TRP A 583 -5.97 1.99 0.15
CA TRP A 583 -7.38 2.39 0.28
C TRP A 583 -7.57 3.78 -0.32
N PRO A 584 -8.63 3.97 -1.14
CA PRO A 584 -8.94 5.29 -1.65
C PRO A 584 -9.37 6.21 -0.51
N THR A 585 -9.21 7.51 -0.72
CA THR A 585 -9.79 8.55 0.14
C THR A 585 -10.93 9.29 -0.55
N HIS A 586 -11.01 9.20 -1.88
CA HIS A 586 -12.01 9.89 -2.69
C HIS A 586 -12.48 9.06 -3.89
N ILE A 587 -13.70 9.33 -4.31
CA ILE A 587 -14.33 8.83 -5.54
C ILE A 587 -14.63 9.99 -6.49
N VAL A 588 -14.32 9.80 -7.77
CA VAL A 588 -14.69 10.70 -8.87
C VAL A 588 -15.57 9.93 -9.85
N VAL A 589 -16.81 10.37 -10.04
CA VAL A 589 -17.64 10.02 -11.20
C VAL A 589 -17.94 11.30 -11.96
N SER A 590 -17.68 11.32 -13.27
CA SER A 590 -17.97 12.46 -14.14
C SER A 590 -18.65 11.96 -15.40
N CYS A 591 -19.84 12.48 -15.69
CA CYS A 591 -20.60 12.19 -16.91
C CYS A 591 -20.73 13.47 -17.73
N ALA A 592 -20.33 13.43 -19.00
CA ALA A 592 -20.39 14.57 -19.92
C ALA A 592 -21.04 14.18 -21.25
N ALA A 593 -21.94 15.03 -21.75
CA ALA A 593 -22.61 14.83 -23.03
C ALA A 593 -21.71 15.07 -24.26
N SER A 594 -20.54 15.70 -24.05
CA SER A 594 -19.51 15.93 -25.06
C SER A 594 -18.15 15.64 -24.44
N GLN A 595 -17.43 14.64 -24.94
CA GLN A 595 -16.15 14.17 -24.41
C GLN A 595 -15.11 15.30 -24.34
N TYR A 596 -15.07 16.16 -25.37
CA TYR A 596 -14.13 17.29 -25.44
C TYR A 596 -14.77 18.61 -25.01
N GLY A 597 -15.83 18.53 -24.21
CA GLY A 597 -16.58 19.67 -23.73
C GLY A 597 -15.77 20.64 -22.87
N ASP A 598 -14.84 20.11 -22.11
CA ASP A 598 -13.81 20.81 -21.33
C ASP A 598 -12.76 21.51 -22.20
N TYR A 599 -12.61 21.11 -23.47
CA TYR A 599 -11.87 21.84 -24.51
C TYR A 599 -12.77 22.71 -25.40
N PHE A 600 -14.04 22.90 -25.01
CA PHE A 600 -15.05 23.68 -25.73
C PHE A 600 -15.38 23.15 -27.13
N SER A 601 -15.27 21.83 -27.34
CA SER A 601 -15.49 21.17 -28.62
C SER A 601 -16.55 20.06 -28.51
N GLY A 602 -17.50 20.00 -29.43
CA GLY A 602 -18.61 19.05 -29.42
C GLY A 602 -19.80 19.47 -30.28
N CYS A 603 -20.96 18.88 -30.01
CA CYS A 603 -22.24 19.24 -30.61
C CYS A 603 -23.13 19.91 -29.56
N ASP A 604 -23.57 21.15 -29.82
CA ASP A 604 -24.45 21.92 -28.90
C ASP A 604 -25.91 21.42 -28.81
N SER A 605 -26.17 20.24 -29.38
CA SER A 605 -27.43 19.52 -29.24
C SER A 605 -27.26 18.12 -28.62
N SER A 606 -26.03 17.74 -28.23
CA SER A 606 -25.75 16.49 -27.52
C SER A 606 -26.51 16.42 -26.20
N LYS A 607 -27.10 15.25 -25.93
CA LYS A 607 -27.81 14.93 -24.70
C LYS A 607 -27.37 13.56 -24.19
N LEU A 608 -26.93 13.53 -22.95
CA LEU A 608 -26.70 12.33 -22.17
C LEU A 608 -27.72 12.28 -21.04
N TRP A 609 -28.55 11.25 -21.02
CA TRP A 609 -29.34 10.91 -19.86
C TRP A 609 -28.60 9.89 -19.01
N VAL A 610 -28.65 10.07 -17.69
CA VAL A 610 -28.01 9.20 -16.70
C VAL A 610 -29.03 8.88 -15.61
N ASP A 611 -29.08 7.62 -15.22
CA ASP A 611 -30.01 7.11 -14.21
C ASP A 611 -29.40 5.88 -13.50
N LYS A 612 -29.90 5.56 -12.31
CA LYS A 612 -29.57 4.36 -11.51
C LYS A 612 -28.08 4.04 -11.46
N VAL A 613 -27.30 4.97 -10.93
CA VAL A 613 -25.87 4.80 -10.70
C VAL A 613 -25.67 3.96 -9.44
N GLU A 614 -24.94 2.86 -9.57
CA GLU A 614 -24.66 1.88 -8.52
C GLU A 614 -23.18 1.48 -8.55
N LEU A 615 -22.63 1.17 -7.39
CA LEU A 615 -21.29 0.60 -7.27
C LEU A 615 -21.39 -0.92 -7.15
N VAL A 616 -20.50 -1.61 -7.86
CA VAL A 616 -20.37 -3.07 -7.83
C VAL A 616 -19.21 -3.44 -6.92
N TYR A 617 -19.41 -4.46 -6.10
CA TYR A 617 -18.44 -5.00 -5.15
C TYR A 617 -18.40 -6.50 -5.35
N GLU A 618 -17.42 -6.96 -6.10
CA GLU A 618 -17.13 -8.39 -6.29
C GLU A 618 -15.85 -8.75 -5.57
#